data_AF-A0AAJ4CTK9-F1
#
_entry.id   AF-A0AAJ4CTK9-F1
#
_cell.length_a   1.000
_cell.length_b   1.000
_cell.length_c   1.000
_cell.angle_alpha   90.00
_cell.angle_beta   90.00
_cell.angle_gamma   90.00
#
_symmetry.space_group_name_H-M   'P 1'
#
loop_
_entity.id
_entity.type
_entity.pdbx_description
1 polymer ?
#
loop_
_entity_poly.entity_id
_entity_poly.type
_entity_poly.pdbx_seq_one_letter_code
_entity_poly.pdbx_strand_id
1 'polypeptide(L)'
;QTAKVVGPKGESIWTDKYGRVKVKFHWDRLAKGDDTSSCWVRVSSAWAGQGFGGVQIPRVNDEVVVDFINGDPDRPLIIGRVYNEASMPPWALPAAATQMGFLSRSKDGTADTANALRFEDKAGEEHLWIQAQKNMDTHVKNDSSHSVANNHSHYAGGNELYRVETNRVHGVKGGEERLTGQGKIDNVVDTYVLGSGTKLRLECGESAIELNANGHINIVGKGFNLFVNGDGHITTSGGKLNLNTSGAQPGTGAPGAGHKGNINQAVVNLFPPKQKGQAAPAAPKAKVEHAKSPSTPVNNKTEKKVRPLPPEKQAFFDKVYAAAQADEKKTGVPAQVTTAQAILESDWGKRVPTDVNTNKVSNNLFGVKAHGSPNYVESWTHENINGKRVPVLDKFASYDSVDESIEQHSQFLIKNQRYSSLFQSSDPVEWAKGLQDKGYATDPNYAKSLISVMKGRGLL
;
A
#
# COMPACT_ATOMS: atom_id res chain seq x y z
N GLN A 1 36.43 -18.48 34.37
CA GLN A 1 37.47 -17.44 34.21
C GLN A 1 37.40 -16.84 32.81
N THR A 2 38.13 -15.76 32.50
CA THR A 2 38.25 -15.28 31.11
C THR A 2 39.58 -15.69 30.48
N ALA A 3 39.63 -15.72 29.15
CA ALA A 3 40.82 -16.00 28.37
C ALA A 3 40.78 -15.21 27.05
N LYS A 4 41.94 -14.99 26.44
CA LYS A 4 42.05 -14.33 25.13
C LYS A 4 42.10 -15.37 24.02
N VAL A 5 41.31 -15.21 22.95
CA VAL A 5 41.41 -16.07 21.77
C VAL A 5 42.73 -15.80 21.03
N VAL A 6 43.40 -16.86 20.58
CA VAL A 6 44.70 -16.80 19.89
C VAL A 6 44.72 -17.65 18.63
N GLY A 7 45.65 -17.33 17.73
CA GLY A 7 45.85 -18.02 16.46
C GLY A 7 47.23 -17.73 15.89
N PRO A 8 47.54 -18.26 14.69
CA PRO A 8 48.79 -18.01 14.00
C PRO A 8 48.95 -16.51 13.70
N LYS A 9 50.21 -16.05 13.57
CA LYS A 9 50.51 -14.66 13.22
C LYS A 9 49.85 -14.29 11.89
N GLY A 10 49.07 -13.21 11.88
CA GLY A 10 48.40 -12.67 10.69
C GLY A 10 46.98 -13.18 10.48
N GLU A 11 46.52 -14.18 11.22
CA GLU A 11 45.13 -14.66 11.13
C GLU A 11 44.22 -13.93 12.12
N SER A 12 43.14 -13.34 11.61
CA SER A 12 42.08 -12.73 12.44
C SER A 12 41.05 -13.74 12.93
N ILE A 13 40.98 -14.94 12.33
CA ILE A 13 40.05 -16.01 12.70
C ILE A 13 40.80 -17.33 12.63
N TRP A 14 40.83 -18.08 13.73
CA TRP A 14 41.46 -19.40 13.80
C TRP A 14 40.53 -20.43 14.42
N THR A 15 40.02 -21.34 13.59
CA THR A 15 39.03 -22.34 13.99
C THR A 15 39.19 -23.65 13.22
N ASP A 16 38.57 -24.72 13.70
CA ASP A 16 38.58 -26.03 13.05
C ASP A 16 37.19 -26.48 12.57
N LYS A 17 37.09 -27.71 12.03
CA LYS A 17 35.82 -28.27 11.50
C LYS A 17 34.68 -28.38 12.52
N TYR A 18 34.95 -28.20 13.81
CA TYR A 18 33.96 -28.24 14.89
C TYR A 18 33.62 -26.85 15.45
N GLY A 19 34.16 -25.78 14.85
CA GLY A 19 33.99 -24.43 15.34
C GLY A 19 34.72 -24.15 16.66
N ARG A 20 35.76 -24.94 16.98
CA ARG A 20 36.59 -24.74 18.19
C ARG A 20 37.57 -23.60 17.96
N VAL A 21 38.07 -23.00 19.04
CA VAL A 21 39.15 -22.01 18.99
C VAL A 21 40.27 -22.39 19.96
N LYS A 22 41.41 -21.71 19.85
CA LYS A 22 42.47 -21.78 20.86
C LYS A 22 42.51 -20.50 21.68
N VAL A 23 42.92 -20.60 22.93
CA VAL A 23 42.92 -19.48 23.87
C VAL A 23 44.25 -19.41 24.62
N LYS A 24 44.59 -18.23 25.11
CA LYS A 24 45.63 -18.03 26.11
C LYS A 24 44.96 -17.64 27.43
N PHE A 25 45.20 -18.43 28.48
CA PHE A 25 44.75 -18.10 29.83
C PHE A 25 45.66 -17.06 30.47
N HIS A 26 45.11 -16.24 31.37
CA HIS A 26 45.85 -15.16 32.03
C HIS A 26 46.96 -15.66 32.97
N TRP A 27 46.77 -16.83 33.58
CA TRP A 27 47.75 -17.45 34.48
C TRP A 27 48.90 -18.14 33.72
N ASP A 28 48.76 -18.38 32.42
CA ASP A 28 49.76 -19.08 31.63
C ASP A 28 50.87 -18.11 31.18
N ARG A 29 51.96 -18.16 31.94
CA ARG A 29 53.18 -17.36 31.72
C ARG A 29 54.11 -17.96 30.66
N LEU A 30 53.93 -19.23 30.30
CA LEU A 30 54.80 -19.95 29.36
C LEU A 30 54.21 -19.95 27.94
N ALA A 31 52.89 -19.85 27.81
CA ALA A 31 52.24 -19.71 26.52
C ALA A 31 52.70 -18.45 25.78
N LYS A 32 53.09 -18.65 24.51
CA LYS A 32 53.55 -17.61 23.59
C LYS A 32 52.44 -16.64 23.17
N GLY A 33 51.17 -17.02 23.33
CA GLY A 33 50.03 -16.25 22.84
C GLY A 33 49.75 -16.43 21.35
N ASP A 34 50.25 -17.52 20.78
CA ASP A 34 49.98 -17.99 19.42
C ASP A 34 49.09 -19.26 19.44
N ASP A 35 48.95 -19.93 18.31
CA ASP A 35 48.16 -21.15 18.15
C ASP A 35 48.74 -22.38 18.88
N THR A 36 49.85 -22.25 19.61
CA THR A 36 50.37 -23.34 20.47
C THR A 36 49.94 -23.19 21.94
N SER A 37 49.26 -22.10 22.30
CA SER A 37 48.93 -21.75 23.70
C SER A 37 47.92 -22.68 24.39
N SER A 38 47.09 -23.41 23.64
CA SER A 38 46.12 -24.36 24.22
C SER A 38 45.75 -25.50 23.27
N CYS A 39 45.05 -26.49 23.81
CA CYS A 39 44.26 -27.41 23.02
C CYS A 39 43.08 -26.69 22.32
N TRP A 40 42.36 -27.40 21.46
CA TRP A 40 41.13 -26.88 20.84
C TRP A 40 39.97 -26.88 21.83
N VAL A 41 39.41 -25.70 22.09
CA VAL A 41 38.32 -25.48 23.05
C VAL A 41 37.00 -25.29 22.31
N ARG A 42 35.96 -26.04 22.71
CA ARG A 42 34.61 -25.91 22.14
C ARG A 42 33.97 -24.59 22.56
N VAL A 43 33.11 -24.06 21.69
CA VAL A 43 32.42 -22.78 21.88
C VAL A 43 30.92 -23.01 21.95
N SER A 44 30.30 -22.53 23.03
CA SER A 44 28.85 -22.48 23.16
C SER A 44 28.23 -21.59 22.07
N SER A 45 27.06 -21.98 21.58
CA SER A 45 26.29 -21.25 20.56
C SER A 45 24.87 -21.02 21.08
N ALA A 46 24.25 -19.90 20.69
CA ALA A 46 22.87 -19.59 21.09
C ALA A 46 21.86 -20.65 20.62
N TRP A 47 22.14 -21.34 19.50
CA TRP A 47 21.33 -22.45 18.99
C TRP A 47 22.22 -23.41 18.19
N ALA A 48 22.24 -24.69 18.55
CA ALA A 48 23.03 -25.71 17.85
C ALA A 48 22.22 -26.99 17.64
N GLY A 49 21.96 -27.35 16.37
CA GLY A 49 21.25 -28.55 15.94
C GLY A 49 22.07 -29.41 14.97
N GLN A 50 21.47 -30.49 14.48
CA GLN A 50 22.10 -31.42 13.52
C GLN A 50 22.15 -30.82 12.10
N GLY A 51 23.03 -29.85 11.88
CA GLY A 51 23.22 -29.18 10.59
C GLY A 51 22.49 -27.83 10.43
N PHE A 52 21.94 -27.28 11.51
CA PHE A 52 21.30 -25.96 11.55
C PHE A 52 21.58 -25.27 12.90
N GLY A 53 21.40 -23.95 12.95
CA GLY A 53 21.57 -23.16 14.17
C GLY A 53 22.30 -21.83 13.91
N GLY A 54 22.76 -21.21 15.00
CA GLY A 54 23.56 -19.99 14.96
C GLY A 54 25.04 -20.30 15.18
N VAL A 55 25.92 -19.77 14.31
CA VAL A 55 27.37 -19.91 14.46
C VAL A 55 28.00 -18.52 14.42
N GLN A 56 28.62 -18.14 15.53
CA GLN A 56 29.49 -16.97 15.61
C GLN A 56 30.84 -17.49 16.10
N ILE A 57 31.91 -17.41 15.31
CA ILE A 57 33.22 -17.87 15.76
C ILE A 57 33.93 -16.74 16.52
N PRO A 58 34.44 -16.93 17.75
CA PRO A 58 35.30 -15.96 18.41
C PRO A 58 36.53 -15.68 17.55
N ARG A 59 36.85 -14.41 17.35
CA ARG A 59 38.01 -13.98 16.55
C ARG A 59 39.25 -13.89 17.42
N VAL A 60 40.42 -13.92 16.78
CA VAL A 60 41.68 -13.72 17.49
C VAL A 60 41.66 -12.35 18.18
N ASN A 61 42.07 -12.33 19.45
CA ASN A 61 42.00 -11.22 20.41
C ASN A 61 40.64 -10.97 21.09
N ASP A 62 39.55 -11.67 20.71
CA ASP A 62 38.31 -11.61 21.49
C ASP A 62 38.54 -12.14 22.92
N GLU A 63 37.86 -11.56 23.90
CA GLU A 63 37.80 -12.09 25.26
C GLU A 63 36.61 -13.04 25.41
N VAL A 64 36.89 -14.24 25.90
CA VAL A 64 35.91 -15.31 26.09
C VAL A 64 35.84 -15.76 27.54
N VAL A 65 34.66 -16.16 27.98
CA VAL A 65 34.43 -16.77 29.29
C VAL A 65 34.58 -18.29 29.14
N VAL A 66 35.55 -18.85 29.86
CA VAL A 66 35.85 -20.28 29.88
C VAL A 66 35.40 -20.87 31.21
N ASP A 67 34.60 -21.92 31.11
CA ASP A 67 34.23 -22.83 32.17
C ASP A 67 34.93 -24.19 31.98
N PHE A 68 34.89 -25.04 33.00
CA PHE A 68 35.57 -26.32 33.03
C PHE A 68 34.59 -27.42 33.38
N ILE A 69 34.47 -28.43 32.51
CA ILE A 69 33.48 -29.50 32.71
C ILE A 69 33.82 -30.24 34.00
N ASN A 70 32.88 -30.25 34.95
CA ASN A 70 33.05 -30.81 36.30
C ASN A 70 34.20 -30.15 37.10
N GLY A 71 34.59 -28.92 36.76
CA GLY A 71 35.71 -28.21 37.39
C GLY A 71 37.10 -28.71 36.97
N ASP A 72 37.20 -29.60 35.98
CA ASP A 72 38.46 -30.17 35.51
C ASP A 72 39.21 -29.17 34.59
N PRO A 73 40.39 -28.64 35.00
CA PRO A 73 41.14 -27.67 34.22
C PRO A 73 41.57 -28.19 32.84
N ASP A 74 41.63 -29.51 32.64
CA ASP A 74 41.99 -30.13 31.35
C ASP A 74 40.80 -30.23 30.38
N ARG A 75 39.60 -29.82 30.81
CA ARG A 75 38.36 -29.89 30.02
C ARG A 75 37.68 -28.53 29.87
N PRO A 76 38.35 -27.55 29.24
CA PRO A 76 37.79 -26.22 29.04
C PRO A 76 36.63 -26.23 28.03
N LEU A 77 35.67 -25.34 28.26
CA LEU A 77 34.54 -25.04 27.38
C LEU A 77 34.26 -23.53 27.41
N ILE A 78 34.19 -22.88 26.25
CA ILE A 78 33.81 -21.47 26.18
C ILE A 78 32.28 -21.37 26.29
N ILE A 79 31.80 -20.64 27.30
CA ILE A 79 30.37 -20.48 27.61
C ILE A 79 29.85 -19.06 27.40
N GLY A 80 30.73 -18.10 27.14
CA GLY A 80 30.34 -16.70 26.98
C GLY A 80 31.40 -15.85 26.31
N ARG A 81 31.04 -14.60 26.03
CA ARG A 81 31.89 -13.56 25.45
C ARG A 81 31.63 -12.28 26.20
N VAL A 82 32.66 -11.46 26.36
CA VAL A 82 32.56 -10.19 27.05
C VAL A 82 33.30 -9.12 26.26
N TYR A 83 32.75 -7.92 26.26
CA TYR A 83 33.46 -6.72 25.80
C TYR A 83 34.39 -6.22 26.91
N ASN A 84 35.43 -5.49 26.53
CA ASN A 84 36.41 -4.87 27.42
C ASN A 84 36.95 -3.56 26.80
N GLU A 85 37.91 -2.90 27.45
CA GLU A 85 38.47 -1.63 26.95
C GLU A 85 39.14 -1.75 25.56
N ALA A 86 39.75 -2.90 25.26
CA ALA A 86 40.36 -3.16 23.96
C ALA A 86 39.34 -3.62 22.89
N SER A 87 38.14 -4.01 23.31
CA SER A 87 37.07 -4.54 22.46
C SER A 87 35.73 -4.02 22.98
N MET A 88 35.42 -2.77 22.64
CA MET A 88 34.21 -2.09 23.10
C MET A 88 32.95 -2.61 22.37
N PRO A 89 31.75 -2.48 23.00
CA PRO A 89 30.48 -2.76 22.33
C PRO A 89 30.32 -1.98 21.01
N PRO A 90 29.54 -2.50 20.03
CA PRO A 90 29.38 -1.87 18.72
C PRO A 90 28.60 -0.55 18.74
N TRP A 91 27.88 -0.26 19.83
CA TRP A 91 27.12 0.97 20.01
C TRP A 91 27.64 1.74 21.21
N ALA A 92 27.58 3.08 21.14
CA ALA A 92 28.07 3.98 22.18
C ALA A 92 27.18 3.94 23.43
N LEU A 93 27.49 3.06 24.38
CA LEU A 93 26.80 2.95 25.65
C LEU A 93 27.31 3.99 26.68
N PRO A 94 26.44 4.48 27.59
CA PRO A 94 25.03 4.11 27.76
C PRO A 94 24.06 4.85 26.82
N ALA A 95 24.53 5.79 26.00
CA ALA A 95 23.66 6.62 25.15
C ALA A 95 22.79 5.79 24.18
N ALA A 96 23.30 4.67 23.68
CA ALA A 96 22.60 3.75 22.78
C ALA A 96 21.94 2.56 23.51
N ALA A 97 21.55 2.71 24.78
CA ALA A 97 20.97 1.62 25.56
C ALA A 97 19.66 1.03 25.00
N THR A 98 18.96 1.76 24.14
CA THR A 98 17.73 1.31 23.43
C THR A 98 18.01 0.57 22.12
N GLN A 99 19.28 0.39 21.75
CA GLN A 99 19.67 -0.32 20.54
C GLN A 99 20.04 -1.78 20.85
N MET A 100 19.61 -2.67 19.97
CA MET A 100 20.00 -4.08 19.99
C MET A 100 20.20 -4.62 18.58
N GLY A 101 20.91 -5.75 18.46
CA GLY A 101 21.05 -6.44 17.18
C GLY A 101 22.40 -7.14 16.96
N PHE A 102 22.73 -7.32 15.69
CA PHE A 102 23.93 -8.01 15.23
C PHE A 102 24.70 -7.10 14.27
N LEU A 103 25.99 -6.91 14.55
CA LEU A 103 26.92 -6.21 13.67
C LEU A 103 28.09 -7.14 13.36
N SER A 104 28.27 -7.49 12.09
CA SER A 104 29.40 -8.28 11.64
C SER A 104 30.60 -7.40 11.28
N ARG A 105 31.69 -8.03 10.87
CA ARG A 105 32.87 -7.36 10.31
C ARG A 105 33.39 -8.19 9.16
N SER A 106 33.66 -7.60 8.01
CA SER A 106 34.43 -8.28 6.96
C SER A 106 35.72 -8.85 7.54
N LYS A 107 36.19 -10.02 7.08
CA LYS A 107 37.49 -10.54 7.55
C LYS A 107 38.55 -9.46 7.25
N ASP A 108 39.32 -9.08 8.25
CA ASP A 108 40.37 -8.05 8.18
C ASP A 108 39.87 -6.63 7.78
N GLY A 109 38.57 -6.38 7.93
CA GLY A 109 37.94 -5.10 7.59
C GLY A 109 37.98 -4.06 8.71
N THR A 110 37.51 -2.85 8.38
CA THR A 110 37.35 -1.72 9.31
C THR A 110 35.91 -1.57 9.80
N ALA A 111 35.69 -0.61 10.71
CA ALA A 111 34.39 -0.13 11.21
C ALA A 111 33.29 -0.01 10.14
N ASP A 112 33.66 0.38 8.93
CA ASP A 112 32.74 0.66 7.82
C ASP A 112 32.39 -0.57 6.97
N THR A 113 33.06 -1.71 7.22
CA THR A 113 32.89 -2.94 6.42
C THR A 113 32.13 -4.01 7.20
N ALA A 114 30.80 -3.96 7.16
CA ALA A 114 29.94 -4.77 8.02
C ALA A 114 28.57 -5.07 7.38
N ASN A 115 28.02 -6.24 7.74
CA ASN A 115 26.59 -6.52 7.63
C ASN A 115 25.94 -6.21 8.98
N ALA A 116 24.71 -5.69 8.97
CA ALA A 116 24.01 -5.32 10.20
C ALA A 116 22.53 -5.69 10.17
N LEU A 117 22.02 -6.07 11.34
CA LEU A 117 20.61 -6.10 11.69
C LEU A 117 20.47 -5.39 13.04
N ARG A 118 19.87 -4.20 13.08
CA ARG A 118 19.71 -3.42 14.32
C ARG A 118 18.27 -2.98 14.52
N PHE A 119 17.79 -3.12 15.75
CA PHE A 119 16.52 -2.60 16.24
C PHE A 119 16.80 -1.40 17.14
N GLU A 120 16.04 -0.33 16.96
CA GLU A 120 15.99 0.84 17.84
C GLU A 120 14.63 0.87 18.51
N ASP A 121 14.62 0.84 19.85
CA ASP A 121 13.41 0.80 20.68
C ASP A 121 13.12 2.14 21.38
N LYS A 122 13.83 3.21 21.02
CA LYS A 122 13.52 4.55 21.52
C LYS A 122 12.13 4.98 21.01
N ALA A 123 11.21 5.17 21.95
CA ALA A 123 9.82 5.50 21.67
C ALA A 123 9.67 6.73 20.75
N GLY A 124 8.93 6.57 19.66
CA GLY A 124 8.71 7.60 18.64
C GLY A 124 9.86 7.79 17.64
N GLU A 125 10.96 7.05 17.81
CA GLU A 125 12.13 7.02 16.94
C GLU A 125 12.51 5.57 16.56
N GLU A 126 11.54 4.65 16.62
CA GLU A 126 11.76 3.23 16.37
C GLU A 126 12.27 3.00 14.94
N HIS A 127 13.26 2.13 14.80
CA HIS A 127 13.92 1.93 13.52
C HIS A 127 14.51 0.52 13.37
N LEU A 128 14.20 -0.13 12.25
CA LEU A 128 14.87 -1.34 11.81
C LEU A 128 15.91 -1.00 10.75
N TRP A 129 17.18 -1.32 11.03
CA TRP A 129 18.27 -1.20 10.08
C TRP A 129 18.71 -2.58 9.59
N ILE A 130 18.65 -2.78 8.28
CA ILE A 130 19.22 -3.96 7.61
C ILE A 130 20.27 -3.45 6.64
N GLN A 131 21.54 -3.86 6.83
CA GLN A 131 22.65 -3.52 5.94
C GLN A 131 23.31 -4.78 5.40
N ALA A 132 23.50 -4.80 4.08
CA ALA A 132 24.38 -5.73 3.40
C ALA A 132 25.61 -4.97 2.88
N GLN A 133 26.81 -5.43 3.24
CA GLN A 133 28.07 -4.81 2.79
C GLN A 133 28.31 -4.95 1.28
N LYS A 134 27.74 -6.00 0.66
CA LYS A 134 27.97 -6.34 -0.74
C LYS A 134 26.66 -6.67 -1.44
N ASN A 135 26.28 -7.95 -1.48
CA ASN A 135 25.05 -8.41 -2.09
C ASN A 135 24.01 -8.73 -0.99
N MET A 136 22.74 -8.49 -1.30
CA MET A 136 21.61 -8.94 -0.48
C MET A 136 20.70 -9.81 -1.35
N ASP A 137 20.64 -11.11 -1.05
CA ASP A 137 19.79 -12.05 -1.75
C ASP A 137 18.59 -12.41 -0.86
N THR A 138 17.37 -12.26 -1.38
CA THR A 138 16.13 -12.61 -0.68
C THR A 138 15.38 -13.67 -1.47
N HIS A 139 15.19 -14.85 -0.88
CA HIS A 139 14.50 -15.97 -1.51
C HIS A 139 13.26 -16.34 -0.69
N VAL A 140 12.08 -16.06 -1.23
CA VAL A 140 10.80 -16.42 -0.63
C VAL A 140 10.21 -17.58 -1.43
N LYS A 141 9.98 -18.72 -0.78
CA LYS A 141 9.55 -19.96 -1.45
C LYS A 141 8.04 -20.05 -1.71
N ASN A 142 7.28 -19.07 -1.22
CA ASN A 142 5.84 -18.98 -1.39
C ASN A 142 5.49 -17.48 -1.51
N ASP A 143 4.62 -16.96 -0.65
CA ASP A 143 4.14 -15.58 -0.72
C ASP A 143 5.06 -14.57 -0.02
N SER A 144 5.28 -13.42 -0.66
CA SER A 144 5.95 -12.26 -0.08
C SER A 144 4.97 -11.08 -0.01
N SER A 145 4.75 -10.55 1.19
CA SER A 145 3.90 -9.37 1.43
C SER A 145 4.73 -8.21 1.97
N HIS A 146 4.51 -7.01 1.43
CA HIS A 146 5.15 -5.79 1.93
C HIS A 146 4.09 -4.70 2.13
N SER A 147 4.02 -4.13 3.33
CA SER A 147 3.04 -3.12 3.71
C SER A 147 3.74 -1.95 4.39
N VAL A 148 3.54 -0.75 3.84
CA VAL A 148 4.11 0.50 4.37
C VAL A 148 2.96 1.48 4.61
N ALA A 149 2.77 1.88 5.86
CA ALA A 149 1.64 2.72 6.26
C ALA A 149 1.76 4.19 5.83
N ASN A 150 3.00 4.63 5.58
CA ASN A 150 3.30 6.01 5.19
C ASN A 150 4.08 6.03 3.87
N ASN A 151 5.31 6.53 3.85
CA ASN A 151 6.08 6.67 2.62
C ASN A 151 7.01 5.48 2.37
N HIS A 152 7.07 5.04 1.11
CA HIS A 152 8.08 4.10 0.62
C HIS A 152 8.95 4.79 -0.44
N SER A 153 10.27 4.74 -0.27
CA SER A 153 11.23 5.23 -1.26
C SER A 153 12.10 4.08 -1.73
N HIS A 154 12.29 3.99 -3.04
CA HIS A 154 13.13 2.99 -3.67
C HIS A 154 14.14 3.70 -4.60
N TYR A 155 15.41 3.32 -4.48
CA TYR A 155 16.49 3.87 -5.30
C TYR A 155 17.45 2.76 -5.71
N ALA A 156 17.57 2.55 -7.01
CA ALA A 156 18.61 1.72 -7.61
C ALA A 156 19.66 2.63 -8.27
N GLY A 157 20.92 2.53 -7.83
CA GLY A 157 22.02 3.30 -8.43
C GLY A 157 22.55 2.73 -9.75
N GLY A 158 22.04 1.57 -10.17
CA GLY A 158 22.38 0.87 -11.41
C GLY A 158 21.12 0.46 -12.15
N ASN A 159 21.08 -0.76 -12.67
CA ASN A 159 19.94 -1.29 -13.42
C ASN A 159 18.94 -1.99 -12.50
N GLU A 160 17.66 -1.90 -12.86
CA GLU A 160 16.57 -2.62 -12.20
C GLU A 160 15.79 -3.44 -13.24
N LEU A 161 15.50 -4.69 -12.91
CA LEU A 161 14.78 -5.63 -13.77
C LEU A 161 13.58 -6.23 -13.00
N TYR A 162 12.39 -6.03 -13.55
CA TYR A 162 11.17 -6.66 -13.06
C TYR A 162 10.71 -7.75 -14.02
N ARG A 163 10.51 -8.97 -13.51
CA ARG A 163 9.97 -10.11 -14.25
C ARG A 163 8.79 -10.69 -13.47
N VAL A 164 7.66 -10.85 -14.14
CA VAL A 164 6.44 -11.46 -13.60
C VAL A 164 5.98 -12.47 -14.63
N GLU A 165 5.83 -13.73 -14.23
CA GLU A 165 5.52 -14.82 -15.17
C GLU A 165 4.04 -14.85 -15.55
N THR A 166 3.17 -14.37 -14.67
CA THR A 166 1.73 -14.34 -14.88
C THR A 166 1.24 -12.90 -14.98
N ASN A 167 0.53 -12.40 -13.97
CA ASN A 167 -0.16 -11.11 -14.02
C ASN A 167 0.56 -10.07 -13.16
N ARG A 168 0.73 -8.86 -13.70
CA ARG A 168 1.13 -7.68 -12.94
C ARG A 168 0.01 -6.67 -12.92
N VAL A 169 -0.44 -6.30 -11.73
CA VAL A 169 -1.37 -5.18 -11.52
C VAL A 169 -0.61 -4.06 -10.81
N HIS A 170 -0.68 -2.86 -11.36
CA HIS A 170 -0.14 -1.65 -10.75
C HIS A 170 -1.28 -0.64 -10.58
N GLY A 171 -1.47 -0.14 -9.35
CA GLY A 171 -2.55 0.76 -9.02
C GLY A 171 -2.06 1.91 -8.15
N VAL A 172 -2.42 3.14 -8.56
CA VAL A 172 -2.11 4.36 -7.82
C VAL A 172 -3.43 5.12 -7.60
N LYS A 173 -3.77 5.43 -6.35
CA LYS A 173 -4.98 6.20 -6.03
C LYS A 173 -4.83 7.69 -6.36
N GLY A 174 -3.61 8.21 -6.19
CA GLY A 174 -3.24 9.59 -6.54
C GLY A 174 -2.86 9.74 -8.01
N GLY A 175 -2.06 10.75 -8.33
CA GLY A 175 -1.42 10.86 -9.64
C GLY A 175 -0.23 9.90 -9.76
N GLU A 176 0.08 9.51 -10.99
CA GLU A 176 1.32 8.81 -11.35
C GLU A 176 2.09 9.69 -12.34
N GLU A 177 3.38 9.85 -12.10
CA GLU A 177 4.31 10.52 -13.02
C GLU A 177 5.42 9.54 -13.39
N ARG A 178 5.72 9.45 -14.69
CA ARG A 178 6.80 8.61 -15.21
C ARG A 178 7.71 9.47 -16.06
N LEU A 179 8.96 9.63 -15.62
CA LEU A 179 9.98 10.41 -16.30
C LEU A 179 11.08 9.48 -16.81
N THR A 180 11.44 9.63 -18.09
CA THR A 180 12.55 8.90 -18.71
C THR A 180 13.52 9.90 -19.32
N GLY A 181 14.81 9.77 -19.00
CA GLY A 181 15.86 10.60 -19.60
C GLY A 181 16.22 10.23 -21.04
N GLN A 182 15.66 9.12 -21.53
CA GLN A 182 15.88 8.56 -22.85
C GLN A 182 14.55 7.99 -23.39
N GLY A 183 14.61 7.04 -24.33
CA GLY A 183 13.43 6.41 -24.91
C GLY A 183 12.64 5.54 -23.93
N LYS A 184 11.38 5.29 -24.29
CA LYS A 184 10.46 4.34 -23.65
C LYS A 184 9.85 3.46 -24.74
N ILE A 185 9.86 2.15 -24.52
CA ILE A 185 9.31 1.16 -25.46
C ILE A 185 8.30 0.32 -24.70
N ASP A 186 7.06 0.31 -25.18
CA ASP A 186 5.99 -0.57 -24.71
C ASP A 186 5.58 -1.48 -25.87
N ASN A 187 5.98 -2.75 -25.80
CA ASN A 187 5.61 -3.77 -26.78
C ASN A 187 4.61 -4.73 -26.15
N VAL A 188 3.42 -4.82 -26.74
CA VAL A 188 2.33 -5.68 -26.29
C VAL A 188 1.94 -6.58 -27.46
N VAL A 189 1.79 -7.88 -27.20
CA VAL A 189 1.49 -8.88 -28.25
C VAL A 189 0.07 -8.73 -28.75
N ASP A 190 -0.89 -8.66 -27.83
CA ASP A 190 -2.31 -8.56 -28.16
C ASP A 190 -2.76 -7.09 -28.17
N THR A 191 -3.60 -6.69 -27.22
CA THR A 191 -4.19 -5.34 -27.20
C THR A 191 -3.44 -4.41 -26.26
N TYR A 192 -3.01 -3.25 -26.76
CA TYR A 192 -2.53 -2.14 -25.94
C TYR A 192 -3.61 -1.07 -25.77
N VAL A 193 -4.18 -0.96 -24.57
CA VAL A 193 -5.25 0.00 -24.26
C VAL A 193 -4.70 1.18 -23.47
N LEU A 194 -4.87 2.38 -24.01
CA LEU A 194 -4.69 3.64 -23.29
C LEU A 194 -6.06 4.30 -23.11
N GLY A 195 -6.55 4.35 -21.87
CA GLY A 195 -7.85 4.92 -21.53
C GLY A 195 -7.71 6.14 -20.63
N SER A 196 -8.58 7.14 -20.85
CA SER A 196 -8.75 8.28 -19.95
C SER A 196 -10.22 8.68 -19.89
N GLY A 197 -10.73 8.98 -18.70
CA GLY A 197 -12.13 9.34 -18.51
C GLY A 197 -12.47 10.78 -18.91
N THR A 198 -11.47 11.67 -19.05
CA THR A 198 -11.70 13.09 -19.35
C THR A 198 -10.98 13.54 -20.61
N LYS A 199 -9.69 13.21 -20.72
CA LYS A 199 -8.82 13.62 -21.81
C LYS A 199 -7.66 12.65 -21.97
N LEU A 200 -7.45 12.12 -23.17
CA LEU A 200 -6.23 11.44 -23.56
C LEU A 200 -5.43 12.35 -24.48
N ARG A 201 -4.15 12.57 -24.16
CA ARG A 201 -3.32 13.54 -24.87
C ARG A 201 -1.94 12.98 -25.15
N LEU A 202 -1.51 13.07 -26.40
CA LEU A 202 -0.19 12.67 -26.88
C LEU A 202 0.52 13.93 -27.36
N GLU A 203 1.69 14.23 -26.82
CA GLU A 203 2.42 15.47 -27.12
C GLU A 203 3.86 15.17 -27.56
N CYS A 204 4.34 15.90 -28.57
CA CYS A 204 5.72 15.83 -29.00
C CYS A 204 6.14 17.17 -29.63
N GLY A 205 6.79 18.02 -28.84
CA GLY A 205 7.30 19.30 -29.31
C GLY A 205 6.20 20.16 -29.94
N GLU A 206 6.30 20.43 -31.23
CA GLU A 206 5.33 21.26 -31.97
C GLU A 206 4.13 20.46 -32.52
N SER A 207 3.88 19.25 -32.02
CA SER A 207 2.74 18.42 -32.39
C SER A 207 1.98 17.89 -31.17
N ALA A 208 0.66 17.73 -31.32
CA ALA A 208 -0.18 17.08 -30.31
C ALA A 208 -1.43 16.43 -30.92
N ILE A 209 -1.89 15.35 -30.28
CA ILE A 209 -3.18 14.70 -30.52
C ILE A 209 -3.95 14.70 -29.20
N GLU A 210 -5.22 15.06 -29.23
CA GLU A 210 -6.08 15.13 -28.05
C GLU A 210 -7.44 14.51 -28.31
N LEU A 211 -7.82 13.53 -27.49
CA LEU A 211 -9.16 12.94 -27.42
C LEU A 211 -9.85 13.47 -26.17
N ASN A 212 -11.04 14.03 -26.34
CA ASN A 212 -11.83 14.60 -25.25
C ASN A 212 -13.06 13.72 -24.93
N ALA A 213 -13.50 13.71 -23.67
CA ALA A 213 -14.67 12.93 -23.23
C ALA A 213 -15.99 13.32 -23.93
N ASN A 214 -16.07 14.51 -24.53
CA ASN A 214 -17.20 14.95 -25.35
C ASN A 214 -17.14 14.43 -26.80
N GLY A 215 -16.19 13.55 -27.14
CA GLY A 215 -16.01 12.97 -28.46
C GLY A 215 -15.20 13.83 -29.44
N HIS A 216 -14.74 15.03 -29.04
CA HIS A 216 -13.91 15.86 -29.90
C HIS A 216 -12.48 15.31 -30.01
N ILE A 217 -12.01 15.21 -31.26
CA ILE A 217 -10.64 14.80 -31.61
C ILE A 217 -9.94 16.00 -32.22
N ASN A 218 -8.82 16.42 -31.63
CA ASN A 218 -8.01 17.53 -32.10
C ASN A 218 -6.62 17.03 -32.50
N ILE A 219 -6.12 17.48 -33.64
CA ILE A 219 -4.77 17.20 -34.14
C ILE A 219 -4.15 18.53 -34.55
N VAL A 220 -2.96 18.84 -34.05
CA VAL A 220 -2.22 20.07 -34.39
C VAL A 220 -0.75 19.76 -34.66
N GLY A 221 -0.17 20.43 -35.67
CA GLY A 221 1.22 20.28 -36.07
C GLY A 221 1.58 21.19 -37.25
N LYS A 222 2.85 21.16 -37.67
CA LYS A 222 3.37 21.94 -38.82
C LYS A 222 3.03 21.34 -40.18
N GLY A 223 2.70 20.05 -40.21
CA GLY A 223 2.32 19.30 -41.39
C GLY A 223 1.78 17.94 -40.98
N PHE A 224 1.04 17.29 -41.86
CA PHE A 224 0.53 15.93 -41.67
C PHE A 224 0.49 15.21 -43.00
N ASN A 225 0.71 13.90 -42.97
CA ASN A 225 0.56 13.01 -44.12
C ASN A 225 -0.34 11.84 -43.68
N LEU A 226 -1.39 11.57 -44.46
CA LEU A 226 -2.22 10.37 -44.31
C LEU A 226 -2.11 9.58 -45.61
N PHE A 227 -1.60 8.35 -45.53
CA PHE A 227 -1.41 7.47 -46.67
C PHE A 227 -2.05 6.12 -46.37
N VAL A 228 -2.87 5.62 -47.30
CA VAL A 228 -3.59 4.35 -47.20
C VAL A 228 -3.46 3.59 -48.53
N ASN A 229 -3.16 2.29 -48.45
CA ASN A 229 -2.96 1.45 -49.65
C ASN A 229 -4.29 1.03 -50.32
N GLY A 230 -5.40 1.06 -49.58
CA GLY A 230 -6.75 0.79 -50.07
C GLY A 230 -7.62 2.03 -49.99
N ASP A 231 -8.92 1.84 -49.74
CA ASP A 231 -9.87 2.95 -49.68
C ASP A 231 -9.71 3.81 -48.41
N GLY A 232 -9.76 5.13 -48.59
CA GLY A 232 -9.82 6.11 -47.52
C GLY A 232 -11.15 6.87 -47.54
N HIS A 233 -11.92 6.80 -46.47
CA HIS A 233 -13.20 7.49 -46.36
C HIS A 233 -13.15 8.60 -45.29
N ILE A 234 -13.58 9.81 -45.66
CA ILE A 234 -13.84 10.92 -44.73
C ILE A 234 -15.33 11.22 -44.83
N THR A 235 -16.08 10.89 -43.79
CA THR A 235 -17.55 10.90 -43.83
C THR A 235 -18.13 11.55 -42.58
N THR A 236 -19.18 12.35 -42.79
CA THR A 236 -20.05 12.86 -41.73
C THR A 236 -21.44 12.25 -41.93
N SER A 237 -22.02 11.62 -40.91
CA SER A 237 -23.34 10.95 -41.00
C SER A 237 -24.54 11.90 -41.14
N GLY A 238 -24.29 13.21 -41.23
CA GLY A 238 -25.31 14.27 -41.20
C GLY A 238 -24.74 15.65 -40.87
N GLY A 239 -23.48 15.71 -40.42
CA GLY A 239 -22.74 16.97 -40.22
C GLY A 239 -22.11 17.53 -41.50
N LYS A 240 -21.55 18.73 -41.42
CA LYS A 240 -20.77 19.36 -42.50
C LYS A 240 -19.30 18.95 -42.43
N LEU A 241 -18.68 18.70 -43.59
CA LEU A 241 -17.23 18.60 -43.72
C LEU A 241 -16.68 19.94 -44.22
N ASN A 242 -15.97 20.64 -43.35
CA ASN A 242 -15.36 21.93 -43.67
C ASN A 242 -13.88 21.73 -44.03
N LEU A 243 -13.46 22.25 -45.18
CA LEU A 243 -12.06 22.22 -45.64
C LEU A 243 -11.56 23.66 -45.83
N ASN A 244 -10.46 24.01 -45.17
CA ASN A 244 -9.83 25.33 -45.25
C ASN A 244 -10.74 26.52 -44.90
N THR A 245 -11.54 26.40 -43.83
CA THR A 245 -12.39 27.50 -43.35
C THR A 245 -11.56 28.70 -42.89
N SER A 246 -11.81 29.86 -43.50
CA SER A 246 -11.12 31.11 -43.15
C SER A 246 -11.31 31.46 -41.67
N GLY A 247 -10.21 31.84 -41.00
CA GLY A 247 -10.21 32.25 -39.59
C GLY A 247 -10.35 31.13 -38.57
N ALA A 248 -10.48 29.86 -39.01
CA ALA A 248 -10.56 28.73 -38.09
C ALA A 248 -9.34 28.63 -37.18
N GLN A 249 -9.57 28.38 -35.89
CA GLN A 249 -8.53 28.19 -34.88
C GLN A 249 -8.38 26.71 -34.55
N PRO A 250 -7.17 26.22 -34.21
CA PRO A 250 -6.99 24.84 -33.80
C PRO A 250 -7.73 24.56 -32.49
N GLY A 251 -8.36 23.39 -32.39
CA GLY A 251 -9.06 22.97 -31.17
C GLY A 251 -8.13 22.60 -30.01
N THR A 252 -6.82 22.58 -30.23
CA THR A 252 -5.80 22.30 -29.21
C THR A 252 -4.45 22.94 -29.56
N GLY A 253 -3.56 23.12 -28.58
CA GLY A 253 -2.18 23.62 -28.77
C GLY A 253 -1.15 22.50 -28.70
N ALA A 254 0.09 22.74 -29.15
CA ALA A 254 1.24 21.85 -28.92
C ALA A 254 2.16 22.45 -27.85
N PRO A 255 2.95 21.65 -27.11
CA PRO A 255 3.82 22.18 -26.05
C PRO A 255 5.01 23.02 -26.55
N GLY A 256 5.36 22.94 -27.85
CA GLY A 256 6.39 23.74 -28.50
C GLY A 256 7.81 23.16 -28.43
N ALA A 257 8.75 23.82 -29.11
CA ALA A 257 10.14 23.33 -29.27
C ALA A 257 10.90 23.13 -27.94
N GLY A 258 10.51 23.83 -26.87
CA GLY A 258 11.11 23.70 -25.54
C GLY A 258 10.74 22.43 -24.77
N HIS A 259 9.76 21.64 -25.24
CA HIS A 259 9.20 20.51 -24.48
C HIS A 259 10.26 19.46 -24.08
N LYS A 260 11.17 19.12 -24.99
CA LYS A 260 12.30 18.19 -24.70
C LYS A 260 13.21 18.73 -23.59
N GLY A 261 13.49 20.03 -23.61
CA GLY A 261 14.31 20.68 -22.58
C GLY A 261 13.64 20.62 -21.20
N ASN A 262 12.32 20.83 -21.15
CA ASN A 262 11.55 20.75 -19.90
C ASN A 262 11.58 19.34 -19.30
N ILE A 263 11.38 18.29 -20.12
CA ILE A 263 11.47 16.89 -19.66
C ILE A 263 12.87 16.56 -19.17
N ASN A 264 13.90 16.94 -19.93
CA ASN A 264 15.30 16.71 -19.54
C ASN A 264 15.61 17.38 -18.19
N GLN A 265 15.12 18.60 -17.96
CA GLN A 265 15.32 19.29 -16.70
C GLN A 265 14.61 18.58 -15.54
N ALA A 266 13.38 18.09 -15.75
CA ALA A 266 12.66 17.30 -14.73
C ALA A 266 13.41 16.01 -14.36
N VAL A 267 13.99 15.33 -15.35
CA VAL A 267 14.83 14.14 -15.13
C VAL A 267 16.10 14.51 -14.34
N VAL A 268 16.82 15.56 -14.72
CA VAL A 268 18.03 16.01 -14.00
C VAL A 268 17.69 16.39 -12.55
N ASN A 269 16.55 17.02 -12.31
CA ASN A 269 16.10 17.36 -10.97
C ASN A 269 15.79 16.12 -10.12
N LEU A 270 15.24 15.06 -10.72
CA LEU A 270 14.97 13.79 -10.03
C LEU A 270 16.26 12.98 -9.76
N PHE A 271 17.29 13.15 -10.60
CA PHE A 271 18.58 12.48 -10.51
C PHE A 271 19.75 13.48 -10.43
N PRO A 272 19.91 14.22 -9.32
CA PRO A 272 20.98 15.20 -9.20
C PRO A 272 22.36 14.53 -9.29
N PRO A 273 23.37 15.21 -9.86
CA PRO A 273 24.72 14.67 -9.98
C PRO A 273 25.33 14.36 -8.61
N LYS A 274 26.00 13.21 -8.50
CA LYS A 274 26.71 12.81 -7.27
C LYS A 274 27.87 13.78 -7.02
N GLN A 275 27.89 14.46 -5.87
CA GLN A 275 29.08 15.16 -5.40
C GLN A 275 30.17 14.13 -5.06
N LYS A 276 31.41 14.34 -5.51
CA LYS A 276 32.53 13.42 -5.26
C LYS A 276 32.69 13.19 -3.75
N GLY A 277 32.57 11.93 -3.32
CA GLY A 277 32.83 11.50 -1.94
C GLY A 277 31.61 11.27 -1.04
N GLN A 278 30.38 11.47 -1.52
CA GLN A 278 29.18 11.17 -0.72
C GLN A 278 28.53 9.83 -1.11
N ALA A 279 28.02 9.12 -0.09
CA ALA A 279 27.09 8.01 -0.24
C ALA A 279 25.84 8.46 -1.04
N ALA A 280 25.04 7.51 -1.54
CA ALA A 280 23.85 7.82 -2.34
C ALA A 280 23.04 8.97 -1.70
N PRO A 281 22.66 10.01 -2.47
CA PRO A 281 21.93 11.14 -1.91
C PRO A 281 20.68 10.63 -1.19
N ALA A 282 20.39 11.22 -0.03
CA ALA A 282 19.14 10.94 0.69
C ALA A 282 17.97 11.13 -0.28
N ALA A 283 17.05 10.17 -0.29
CA ALA A 283 15.87 10.23 -1.16
C ALA A 283 15.24 11.63 -1.07
N PRO A 284 15.00 12.32 -2.20
CA PRO A 284 14.26 13.56 -2.17
C PRO A 284 12.95 13.30 -1.42
N LYS A 285 12.73 14.01 -0.31
CA LYS A 285 11.43 13.97 0.38
C LYS A 285 10.39 14.30 -0.68
N ALA A 286 9.37 13.46 -0.83
CA ALA A 286 8.28 13.68 -1.77
C ALA A 286 7.58 15.02 -1.45
N LYS A 287 8.11 16.11 -1.99
CA LYS A 287 7.38 17.35 -2.18
C LYS A 287 6.75 17.21 -3.55
N VAL A 288 5.45 16.89 -3.56
CA VAL A 288 4.64 16.97 -4.77
C VAL A 288 4.43 18.46 -5.04
N GLU A 289 5.36 19.09 -5.74
CA GLU A 289 5.08 20.34 -6.44
C GLU A 289 4.51 19.97 -7.81
N HIS A 290 3.19 20.13 -7.96
CA HIS A 290 2.56 20.03 -9.27
C HIS A 290 3.13 21.12 -10.18
N ALA A 291 3.78 20.73 -11.29
CA ALA A 291 4.10 21.63 -12.37
C ALA A 291 2.81 22.30 -12.85
N LYS A 292 2.71 23.62 -12.65
CA LYS A 292 1.58 24.43 -13.13
C LYS A 292 1.67 24.54 -14.66
N SER A 293 0.69 23.97 -15.38
CA SER A 293 0.39 24.44 -16.73
C SER A 293 -0.16 25.87 -16.68
N PRO A 294 0.17 26.74 -17.64
CA PRO A 294 -0.31 28.12 -17.62
C PRO A 294 -1.79 28.15 -18.06
N SER A 295 -2.70 28.44 -17.12
CA SER A 295 -4.04 28.94 -17.45
C SER A 295 -4.55 29.86 -16.34
N THR A 296 -4.97 31.06 -16.77
CA THR A 296 -5.60 32.16 -16.02
C THR A 296 -6.92 31.70 -15.37
N PRO A 297 -7.36 32.30 -14.26
CA PRO A 297 -8.15 31.61 -13.25
C PRO A 297 -9.64 31.57 -13.59
N VAL A 298 -10.23 30.37 -13.55
CA VAL A 298 -11.66 30.20 -13.31
C VAL A 298 -11.80 29.50 -11.97
N ASN A 299 -12.40 30.24 -11.04
CA ASN A 299 -12.73 29.84 -9.69
C ASN A 299 -13.69 28.65 -9.73
N ASN A 300 -13.24 27.44 -9.39
CA ASN A 300 -14.14 26.33 -9.07
C ASN A 300 -13.56 25.51 -7.91
N LYS A 301 -14.39 25.38 -6.86
CA LYS A 301 -14.11 24.68 -5.61
C LYS A 301 -13.74 23.21 -5.89
N THR A 302 -12.77 22.73 -5.13
CA THR A 302 -12.17 21.40 -5.20
C THR A 302 -13.15 20.29 -4.77
N GLU A 303 -13.61 19.47 -5.71
CA GLU A 303 -14.24 18.17 -5.43
C GLU A 303 -13.19 17.09 -5.18
N LYS A 304 -13.34 16.34 -4.08
CA LYS A 304 -12.45 15.23 -3.70
C LYS A 304 -12.77 13.99 -4.55
N LYS A 305 -11.78 13.48 -5.29
CA LYS A 305 -11.91 12.26 -6.12
C LYS A 305 -12.31 11.02 -5.28
N VAL A 306 -13.50 10.48 -5.59
CA VAL A 306 -14.10 9.25 -5.07
C VAL A 306 -13.26 8.02 -5.47
N ARG A 307 -13.06 7.06 -4.56
CA ARG A 307 -12.33 5.81 -4.87
C ARG A 307 -13.19 4.90 -5.77
N PRO A 308 -12.71 4.45 -6.95
CA PRO A 308 -13.47 3.59 -7.85
C PRO A 308 -13.84 2.25 -7.19
N LEU A 309 -15.05 1.76 -7.47
CA LEU A 309 -15.56 0.49 -6.97
C LEU A 309 -15.21 -0.66 -7.91
N PRO A 310 -15.08 -1.90 -7.38
CA PRO A 310 -15.22 -3.10 -8.19
C PRO A 310 -16.53 -3.08 -9.02
N PRO A 311 -16.55 -3.66 -10.24
CA PRO A 311 -17.71 -3.60 -11.13
C PRO A 311 -19.04 -4.02 -10.48
N GLU A 312 -19.04 -5.07 -9.66
CA GLU A 312 -20.26 -5.55 -8.99
C GLU A 312 -20.81 -4.56 -7.96
N LYS A 313 -19.90 -3.86 -7.25
CA LYS A 313 -20.28 -2.81 -6.29
C LYS A 313 -20.69 -1.54 -7.00
N GLN A 314 -20.08 -1.23 -8.15
CA GLN A 314 -20.46 -0.10 -8.98
C GLN A 314 -21.87 -0.30 -9.55
N ALA A 315 -22.17 -1.49 -10.08
CA ALA A 315 -23.51 -1.82 -10.60
C ALA A 315 -24.59 -1.75 -9.51
N PHE A 316 -24.29 -2.24 -8.30
CA PHE A 316 -25.19 -2.08 -7.15
C PHE A 316 -25.39 -0.60 -6.79
N PHE A 317 -24.30 0.18 -6.71
CA PHE A 317 -24.35 1.61 -6.41
C PHE A 317 -25.20 2.37 -7.44
N ASP A 318 -24.94 2.17 -8.72
CA ASP A 318 -25.63 2.87 -9.80
C ASP A 318 -27.14 2.56 -9.79
N LYS A 319 -27.49 1.28 -9.59
CA LYS A 319 -28.89 0.84 -9.50
C LYS A 319 -29.60 1.44 -8.29
N VAL A 320 -29.01 1.32 -7.10
CA VAL A 320 -29.62 1.80 -5.86
C VAL A 320 -29.69 3.31 -5.83
N TYR A 321 -28.65 4.02 -6.27
CA TYR A 321 -28.64 5.47 -6.28
C TYR A 321 -29.63 6.05 -7.28
N ALA A 322 -29.77 5.46 -8.48
CA ALA A 322 -30.79 5.87 -9.43
C ALA A 322 -32.21 5.68 -8.86
N ALA A 323 -32.49 4.53 -8.22
CA ALA A 323 -33.77 4.28 -7.57
C ALA A 323 -34.02 5.24 -6.39
N ALA A 324 -33.00 5.50 -5.57
CA ALA A 324 -33.08 6.44 -4.45
C ALA A 324 -33.33 7.88 -4.92
N GLN A 325 -32.73 8.32 -6.04
CA GLN A 325 -33.01 9.63 -6.64
C GLN A 325 -34.43 9.75 -7.19
N ALA A 326 -34.99 8.65 -7.71
CA ALA A 326 -36.38 8.60 -8.13
C ALA A 326 -37.34 8.65 -6.93
N ASP A 327 -36.99 7.98 -5.83
CA ASP A 327 -37.77 7.98 -4.60
C ASP A 327 -37.71 9.32 -3.84
N GLU A 328 -36.54 9.96 -3.75
CA GLU A 328 -36.34 11.27 -3.11
C GLU A 328 -37.31 12.32 -3.67
N LYS A 329 -37.54 12.32 -4.98
CA LYS A 329 -38.51 13.22 -5.64
C LYS A 329 -39.95 13.02 -5.16
N LYS A 330 -40.30 11.83 -4.68
CA LYS A 330 -41.64 11.47 -4.20
C LYS A 330 -41.76 11.64 -2.69
N THR A 331 -40.70 11.33 -1.94
CA THR A 331 -40.75 11.13 -0.49
C THR A 331 -40.04 12.22 0.31
N GLY A 332 -39.09 12.94 -0.31
CA GLY A 332 -38.23 13.90 0.36
C GLY A 332 -37.13 13.29 1.23
N VAL A 333 -36.97 11.95 1.22
CA VAL A 333 -35.83 11.28 1.88
C VAL A 333 -34.59 11.44 0.99
N PRO A 334 -33.48 12.03 1.47
CA PRO A 334 -32.32 12.27 0.63
C PRO A 334 -31.74 10.99 0.02
N ALA A 335 -31.54 10.98 -1.31
CA ALA A 335 -31.06 9.81 -2.03
C ALA A 335 -29.70 9.32 -1.50
N GLN A 336 -28.87 10.25 -1.03
CA GLN A 336 -27.55 9.96 -0.46
C GLN A 336 -27.66 9.10 0.80
N VAL A 337 -28.65 9.38 1.65
CA VAL A 337 -28.88 8.67 2.92
C VAL A 337 -29.42 7.28 2.63
N THR A 338 -30.45 7.19 1.79
CA THR A 338 -31.04 5.91 1.35
C THR A 338 -29.98 4.99 0.73
N THR A 339 -29.13 5.51 -0.16
CA THR A 339 -28.04 4.73 -0.77
C THR A 339 -26.99 4.31 0.25
N ALA A 340 -26.62 5.18 1.18
CA ALA A 340 -25.65 4.84 2.22
C ALA A 340 -26.17 3.76 3.17
N GLN A 341 -27.46 3.83 3.56
CA GLN A 341 -28.12 2.80 4.36
C GLN A 341 -28.17 1.49 3.58
N ALA A 342 -28.66 1.50 2.34
CA ALA A 342 -28.72 0.29 1.51
C ALA A 342 -27.36 -0.40 1.37
N ILE A 343 -26.26 0.35 1.18
CA ILE A 343 -24.90 -0.20 1.11
C ILE A 343 -24.49 -0.83 2.44
N LEU A 344 -24.74 -0.14 3.56
CA LEU A 344 -24.30 -0.55 4.89
C LEU A 344 -25.09 -1.77 5.40
N GLU A 345 -26.41 -1.73 5.27
CA GLU A 345 -27.33 -2.75 5.79
C GLU A 345 -27.24 -4.06 5.00
N SER A 346 -27.10 -3.98 3.68
CA SER A 346 -27.09 -5.18 2.81
C SER A 346 -25.70 -5.69 2.44
N ASP A 347 -24.62 -5.04 2.91
CA ASP A 347 -23.24 -5.27 2.45
C ASP A 347 -23.16 -5.32 0.92
N TRP A 348 -23.56 -4.22 0.27
CA TRP A 348 -23.58 -4.11 -1.21
C TRP A 348 -24.51 -5.13 -1.89
N GLY A 349 -25.65 -5.44 -1.28
CA GLY A 349 -26.63 -6.41 -1.78
C GLY A 349 -26.24 -7.88 -1.57
N LYS A 350 -25.10 -8.15 -0.93
CA LYS A 350 -24.62 -9.53 -0.69
C LYS A 350 -25.34 -10.22 0.48
N ARG A 351 -25.89 -9.44 1.40
CA ARG A 351 -26.53 -9.89 2.64
C ARG A 351 -27.93 -9.32 2.75
N VAL A 352 -28.81 -9.81 1.88
CA VAL A 352 -30.25 -9.61 2.01
C VAL A 352 -30.89 -10.86 2.62
N PRO A 353 -31.99 -10.75 3.37
CA PRO A 353 -32.74 -11.91 3.84
C PRO A 353 -33.09 -12.83 2.66
N THR A 354 -32.71 -14.10 2.78
CA THR A 354 -33.03 -15.14 1.80
C THR A 354 -33.75 -16.25 2.55
N ASP A 355 -34.81 -16.73 1.95
CA ASP A 355 -35.67 -17.74 2.55
C ASP A 355 -34.90 -19.04 2.79
N VAL A 356 -34.90 -19.54 4.02
CA VAL A 356 -34.15 -20.75 4.42
C VAL A 356 -34.63 -22.01 3.73
N ASN A 357 -35.89 -22.05 3.28
CA ASN A 357 -36.49 -23.25 2.71
C ASN A 357 -36.44 -23.22 1.18
N THR A 358 -36.70 -22.06 0.58
CA THR A 358 -36.88 -21.91 -0.88
C THR A 358 -35.70 -21.24 -1.59
N ASN A 359 -34.73 -20.69 -0.85
CA ASN A 359 -33.66 -19.84 -1.37
C ASN A 359 -34.16 -18.60 -2.14
N LYS A 360 -35.42 -18.19 -1.94
CA LYS A 360 -35.96 -16.97 -2.52
C LYS A 360 -35.25 -15.75 -1.92
N VAL A 361 -34.65 -14.92 -2.77
CA VAL A 361 -34.03 -13.65 -2.39
C VAL A 361 -35.14 -12.60 -2.17
N SER A 362 -35.13 -11.91 -1.04
CA SER A 362 -36.20 -10.96 -0.67
C SER A 362 -36.10 -9.57 -1.28
N ASN A 363 -34.96 -9.20 -1.87
CA ASN A 363 -34.61 -7.82 -2.25
C ASN A 363 -34.69 -6.79 -1.10
N ASN A 364 -34.81 -7.23 0.16
CA ASN A 364 -34.96 -6.36 1.32
C ASN A 364 -33.61 -5.80 1.75
N LEU A 365 -33.26 -4.62 1.23
CA LEU A 365 -31.96 -3.99 1.45
C LEU A 365 -31.75 -3.47 2.88
N PHE A 366 -32.83 -3.27 3.65
CA PHE A 366 -32.80 -2.59 4.95
C PHE A 366 -33.16 -3.51 6.12
N GLY A 367 -33.27 -4.82 5.89
CA GLY A 367 -33.57 -5.79 6.94
C GLY A 367 -34.93 -5.59 7.61
N VAL A 368 -35.92 -5.04 6.89
CA VAL A 368 -37.25 -4.74 7.44
C VAL A 368 -37.97 -6.04 7.83
N LYS A 369 -38.41 -6.17 9.09
CA LYS A 369 -39.22 -7.30 9.53
C LYS A 369 -40.62 -7.23 8.92
N ALA A 370 -41.22 -8.39 8.64
CA ALA A 370 -42.48 -8.46 7.91
C ALA A 370 -43.68 -7.85 8.65
N HIS A 371 -43.66 -7.79 9.99
CA HIS A 371 -44.72 -7.21 10.84
C HIS A 371 -46.17 -7.61 10.43
N GLY A 372 -46.38 -8.85 10.01
CA GLY A 372 -47.69 -9.35 9.58
C GLY A 372 -48.00 -9.21 8.08
N SER A 373 -47.06 -8.69 7.28
CA SER A 373 -47.13 -8.74 5.81
C SER A 373 -47.24 -10.18 5.33
N PRO A 374 -48.15 -10.49 4.38
CA PRO A 374 -48.25 -11.82 3.78
C PRO A 374 -47.04 -12.14 2.89
N ASN A 375 -46.30 -11.14 2.43
CA ASN A 375 -45.12 -11.31 1.58
C ASN A 375 -43.84 -11.24 2.43
N TYR A 376 -43.33 -12.39 2.84
CA TYR A 376 -42.13 -12.52 3.65
C TYR A 376 -41.23 -13.67 3.21
N VAL A 377 -39.97 -13.64 3.67
CA VAL A 377 -39.05 -14.78 3.70
C VAL A 377 -38.69 -15.10 5.15
N GLU A 378 -38.44 -16.37 5.44
CA GLU A 378 -37.89 -16.78 6.75
C GLU A 378 -36.37 -16.83 6.66
N SER A 379 -35.67 -16.02 7.45
CA SER A 379 -34.21 -15.94 7.39
C SER A 379 -33.59 -15.93 8.78
N TRP A 380 -32.41 -16.53 8.91
CA TRP A 380 -31.66 -16.53 10.16
C TRP A 380 -31.14 -15.13 10.48
N THR A 381 -31.50 -14.61 11.65
CA THR A 381 -30.95 -13.38 12.22
C THR A 381 -30.33 -13.67 13.59
N HIS A 382 -29.62 -12.70 14.15
CA HIS A 382 -29.07 -12.81 15.50
C HIS A 382 -29.77 -11.82 16.41
N GLU A 383 -30.38 -12.33 17.48
CA GLU A 383 -30.98 -11.50 18.52
C GLU A 383 -30.13 -11.55 19.79
N ASN A 384 -30.10 -10.47 20.55
CA ASN A 384 -29.43 -10.44 21.84
C ASN A 384 -30.43 -10.81 22.94
N ILE A 385 -30.41 -12.08 23.34
CA ILE A 385 -31.22 -12.59 24.45
C ILE A 385 -30.31 -12.72 25.67
N ASN A 386 -30.59 -11.97 26.75
CA ASN A 386 -29.80 -11.96 27.98
C ASN A 386 -28.30 -11.63 27.78
N GLY A 387 -27.99 -10.68 26.89
CA GLY A 387 -26.61 -10.26 26.60
C GLY A 387 -25.78 -11.24 25.77
N LYS A 388 -26.40 -12.34 25.28
CA LYS A 388 -25.76 -13.27 24.34
C LYS A 388 -26.44 -13.18 22.97
N ARG A 389 -25.61 -13.12 21.93
CA ARG A 389 -26.03 -13.11 20.53
C ARG A 389 -26.41 -14.52 20.11
N VAL A 390 -27.71 -14.78 19.93
CA VAL A 390 -28.25 -16.10 19.57
C VAL A 390 -28.89 -16.06 18.17
N PRO A 391 -28.66 -17.08 17.32
CA PRO A 391 -29.33 -17.17 16.03
C PRO A 391 -30.81 -17.54 16.23
N VAL A 392 -31.72 -16.79 15.61
CA VAL A 392 -33.15 -17.06 15.60
C VAL A 392 -33.68 -16.94 14.18
N LEU A 393 -34.69 -17.75 13.86
CA LEU A 393 -35.39 -17.65 12.59
C LEU A 393 -36.45 -16.55 12.71
N ASP A 394 -36.42 -15.57 11.80
CA ASP A 394 -37.36 -14.44 11.82
C ASP A 394 -37.92 -14.17 10.41
N LYS A 395 -39.06 -13.46 10.35
CA LYS A 395 -39.78 -13.14 9.13
C LYS A 395 -39.38 -11.75 8.65
N PHE A 396 -38.71 -11.70 7.51
CA PHE A 396 -38.33 -10.45 6.85
C PHE A 396 -39.26 -10.17 5.68
N ALA A 397 -39.63 -8.91 5.48
CA ALA A 397 -40.43 -8.51 4.32
C ALA A 397 -39.72 -8.92 3.02
N SER A 398 -40.50 -9.37 2.03
CA SER A 398 -40.01 -9.70 0.69
C SER A 398 -40.62 -8.75 -0.32
N TYR A 399 -39.79 -8.22 -1.19
CA TYR A 399 -40.14 -7.28 -2.24
C TYR A 399 -39.82 -7.85 -3.62
N ASP A 400 -40.60 -7.47 -4.61
CA ASP A 400 -40.42 -7.91 -6.00
C ASP A 400 -39.21 -7.24 -6.65
N SER A 401 -38.77 -6.09 -6.12
CA SER A 401 -37.61 -5.35 -6.61
C SER A 401 -36.89 -4.55 -5.51
N VAL A 402 -35.66 -4.11 -5.84
CA VAL A 402 -34.90 -3.16 -5.03
C VAL A 402 -35.61 -1.82 -4.92
N ASP A 403 -36.26 -1.37 -5.99
CA ASP A 403 -37.00 -0.12 -6.06
C ASP A 403 -38.17 -0.13 -5.06
N GLU A 404 -38.91 -1.24 -4.99
CA GLU A 404 -39.96 -1.44 -3.99
C GLU A 404 -39.39 -1.46 -2.57
N SER A 405 -38.24 -2.13 -2.35
CA SER A 405 -37.58 -2.10 -1.04
C SER A 405 -37.22 -0.68 -0.58
N ILE A 406 -36.80 0.18 -1.51
CA ILE A 406 -36.47 1.59 -1.23
C ILE A 406 -37.74 2.39 -0.91
N GLU A 407 -38.79 2.23 -1.72
CA GLU A 407 -40.06 2.91 -1.50
C GLU A 407 -40.67 2.54 -0.15
N GLN A 408 -40.69 1.25 0.21
CA GLN A 408 -41.22 0.80 1.49
C GLN A 408 -40.40 1.31 2.69
N HIS A 409 -39.08 1.41 2.56
CA HIS A 409 -38.22 2.03 3.57
C HIS A 409 -38.56 3.52 3.76
N SER A 410 -38.71 4.29 2.68
CA SER A 410 -39.09 5.69 2.77
C SER A 410 -40.49 5.88 3.34
N GLN A 411 -41.44 5.01 2.99
CA GLN A 411 -42.79 5.02 3.59
C GLN A 411 -42.76 4.72 5.09
N PHE A 412 -41.87 3.83 5.56
CA PHE A 412 -41.67 3.62 6.99
C PHE A 412 -41.20 4.89 7.71
N LEU A 413 -40.24 5.62 7.13
CA LEU A 413 -39.75 6.89 7.69
C LEU A 413 -40.83 7.98 7.69
N ILE A 414 -41.65 8.07 6.63
CA ILE A 414 -42.76 9.03 6.54
C ILE A 414 -43.85 8.74 7.58
N LYS A 415 -44.28 7.49 7.69
CA LYS A 415 -45.41 7.09 8.54
C LYS A 415 -45.06 7.13 10.02
N ASN A 416 -43.78 6.97 10.36
CA ASN A 416 -43.34 6.97 11.74
C ASN A 416 -43.06 8.40 12.22
N GLN A 417 -43.98 8.93 13.04
CA GLN A 417 -43.90 10.28 13.58
C GLN A 417 -42.58 10.59 14.32
N ARG A 418 -41.85 9.56 14.77
CA ARG A 418 -40.51 9.69 15.35
C ARG A 418 -39.53 10.44 14.44
N TYR A 419 -39.64 10.26 13.12
CA TYR A 419 -38.72 10.80 12.12
C TYR A 419 -39.26 12.07 11.43
N SER A 420 -40.46 12.55 11.80
CA SER A 420 -41.10 13.69 11.11
C SER A 420 -40.24 14.95 11.09
N SER A 421 -39.43 15.19 12.12
CA SER A 421 -38.52 16.34 12.19
C SER A 421 -37.39 16.29 11.16
N LEU A 422 -37.05 15.11 10.63
CA LEU A 422 -35.97 14.97 9.63
C LEU A 422 -36.35 15.61 8.30
N PHE A 423 -37.65 15.60 7.97
CA PHE A 423 -38.18 16.18 6.73
C PHE A 423 -38.19 17.72 6.71
N GLN A 424 -37.64 18.38 7.74
CA GLN A 424 -37.44 19.83 7.78
C GLN A 424 -36.13 20.27 7.10
N SER A 425 -35.24 19.32 6.81
CA SER A 425 -33.96 19.56 6.14
C SER A 425 -33.84 18.64 4.92
N SER A 426 -33.14 19.11 3.90
CA SER A 426 -32.68 18.26 2.79
C SER A 426 -31.19 17.94 2.90
N ASP A 427 -30.51 18.35 3.98
CA ASP A 427 -29.10 18.07 4.18
C ASP A 427 -28.89 16.60 4.61
N PRO A 428 -28.23 15.77 3.78
CA PRO A 428 -27.97 14.37 4.10
C PRO A 428 -27.12 14.14 5.37
N VAL A 429 -26.27 15.09 5.77
CA VAL A 429 -25.48 15.01 7.01
C VAL A 429 -26.37 15.23 8.23
N GLU A 430 -27.32 16.16 8.15
CA GLU A 430 -28.30 16.38 9.22
C GLU A 430 -29.26 15.19 9.35
N TRP A 431 -29.70 14.63 8.21
CA TRP A 431 -30.50 13.40 8.20
C TRP A 431 -29.78 12.23 8.87
N ALA A 432 -28.51 11.97 8.54
CA ALA A 432 -27.75 10.88 9.13
C ALA A 432 -27.63 11.02 10.66
N LYS A 433 -27.35 12.23 11.15
CA LYS A 433 -27.31 12.52 12.61
C LYS A 433 -28.68 12.34 13.25
N GLY A 434 -29.72 12.88 12.62
CA GLY A 434 -31.08 12.79 13.12
C GLY A 434 -31.61 11.36 13.17
N LEU A 435 -31.28 10.49 12.19
CA LEU A 435 -31.62 9.06 12.25
C LEU A 435 -31.00 8.38 13.48
N GLN A 436 -29.73 8.69 13.79
CA GLN A 436 -29.08 8.18 15.00
C GLN A 436 -29.72 8.74 16.27
N ASP A 437 -29.97 10.05 16.35
CA ASP A 437 -30.57 10.70 17.52
C ASP A 437 -32.00 10.20 17.79
N LYS A 438 -32.73 9.82 16.74
CA LYS A 438 -34.06 9.19 16.81
C LYS A 438 -33.99 7.67 16.98
N GLY A 439 -32.81 7.09 17.20
CA GLY A 439 -32.63 5.68 17.50
C GLY A 439 -33.08 4.75 16.37
N TYR A 440 -32.78 5.10 15.11
CA TYR A 440 -32.97 4.20 13.96
C TYR A 440 -32.12 2.93 14.08
N ALA A 441 -30.88 3.06 14.59
CA ALA A 441 -29.98 1.95 14.85
C ALA A 441 -29.43 2.04 16.29
N THR A 442 -29.10 0.89 16.87
CA THR A 442 -28.46 0.80 18.20
C THR A 442 -26.95 1.06 18.17
N ASP A 443 -26.34 1.18 16.98
CA ASP A 443 -24.92 1.49 16.81
C ASP A 443 -24.64 2.96 17.16
N PRO A 444 -23.80 3.27 18.17
CA PRO A 444 -23.46 4.64 18.55
C PRO A 444 -22.67 5.41 17.47
N ASN A 445 -22.17 4.74 16.43
CA ASN A 445 -21.46 5.37 15.30
C ASN A 445 -22.25 5.36 13.99
N TYR A 446 -23.55 5.02 14.01
CA TYR A 446 -24.35 4.87 12.79
C TYR A 446 -24.29 6.07 11.85
N ALA A 447 -24.49 7.29 12.36
CA ALA A 447 -24.42 8.52 11.58
C ALA A 447 -23.03 8.73 10.96
N LYS A 448 -21.97 8.43 11.72
CA LYS A 448 -20.58 8.53 11.22
C LYS A 448 -20.35 7.53 10.08
N SER A 449 -20.86 6.31 10.21
CA SER A 449 -20.77 5.27 9.17
C SER A 449 -21.46 5.71 7.89
N LEU A 450 -22.70 6.21 7.98
CA LEU A 450 -23.43 6.74 6.83
C LEU A 450 -22.69 7.91 6.16
N ILE A 451 -22.26 8.91 6.93
CA ILE A 451 -21.51 10.06 6.41
C ILE A 451 -20.20 9.62 5.74
N SER A 452 -19.52 8.61 6.29
CA SER A 452 -18.29 8.06 5.72
C SER A 452 -18.55 7.36 4.38
N VAL A 453 -19.63 6.57 4.29
CA VAL A 453 -20.07 5.97 3.02
C VAL A 453 -20.38 7.06 1.99
N MET A 454 -21.20 8.06 2.36
CA MET A 454 -21.58 9.15 1.46
C MET A 454 -20.37 9.94 0.96
N LYS A 455 -19.47 10.39 1.85
CA LYS A 455 -18.20 11.06 1.47
C LYS A 455 -17.33 10.14 0.61
N GLY A 456 -17.27 8.88 0.99
CA GLY A 456 -16.48 7.87 0.30
C GLY A 456 -16.96 7.66 -1.13
N ARG A 457 -18.24 7.93 -1.43
CA ARG A 457 -18.90 7.79 -2.73
C ARG A 457 -19.11 9.11 -3.48
N GLY A 458 -18.71 10.24 -2.91
CA GLY A 458 -18.90 11.57 -3.52
C GLY A 458 -20.36 12.01 -3.56
N LEU A 459 -21.13 11.58 -2.57
CA LEU A 459 -22.52 11.98 -2.38
C LEU A 459 -22.64 13.26 -1.54
N LEU A 460 -21.54 13.74 -0.93
CA LEU A 460 -21.46 14.93 -0.06
C LEU A 460 -20.44 15.95 -0.56
#